data_AF-A0A4U2DBK9-F1
#
_entry.id   AF-A0A4U2DBK9-F1
#
_cell.length_a   1.000
_cell.length_b   1.000
_cell.length_c   1.000
_cell.angle_alpha   90.00
_cell.angle_beta   90.00
_cell.angle_gamma   90.00
#
_symmetry.space_group_name_H-M   'P 1'
#
loop_
_entity.id
_entity.type
_entity.pdbx_description
1 polymer ?
#
loop_
_entity_poly.entity_id
_entity_poly.type
_entity_poly.pdbx_seq_one_letter_code
_entity_poly.pdbx_strand_id
1 'polypeptide(L)'
;TTGGEGGMVTTNDKELWSFMWSYKDHGKSYDAIYNREHPPGFRWLHESFGTNWRMTEMQAVIGRIQIQRMAEWTQKRQANAAVIEAAMADLPIVRSVDIPEYIEHAEYK
;
A
#
# COMPACT_ATOMS: atom_id res chain seq x y z
N THR A 1 9.40 3.48 3.30
CA THR A 1 9.30 2.61 2.12
C THR A 1 9.77 1.22 2.49
N THR A 2 9.27 0.17 1.83
CA THR A 2 9.63 -1.25 2.05
C THR A 2 11.07 -1.58 1.64
N GLY A 3 12.07 -0.82 2.08
CA GLY A 3 13.48 -0.99 1.70
C GLY A 3 13.87 -0.27 0.40
N GLY A 4 13.27 0.88 0.12
CA GLY A 4 13.50 1.66 -1.09
C GLY A 4 12.21 1.83 -1.90
N GLU A 5 11.76 0.75 -2.53
CA GLU A 5 10.58 0.70 -3.39
C GLU A 5 9.52 -0.27 -2.87
N GLY A 6 8.27 -0.02 -3.23
CA GLY A 6 7.13 -0.92 -3.00
C GLY A 6 5.79 -0.18 -3.05
N GLY A 7 4.72 -0.96 -3.04
CA GLY A 7 3.36 -0.45 -3.08
C GLY A 7 2.37 -1.52 -2.62
N MET A 8 1.16 -1.08 -2.33
CA MET A 8 0.06 -1.95 -1.92
C MET A 8 -1.23 -1.41 -2.52
N VAL A 9 -2.10 -2.31 -2.95
CA VAL A 9 -3.48 -1.99 -3.28
C VAL A 9 -4.38 -2.72 -2.29
N THR A 10 -5.32 -2.00 -1.69
CA THR A 10 -6.32 -2.54 -0.77
C THR A 10 -7.70 -2.36 -1.36
N THR A 11 -8.57 -3.35 -1.19
CA THR A 11 -9.97 -3.28 -1.63
C THR A 11 -10.83 -4.14 -0.70
N ASN A 12 -12.10 -3.76 -0.57
CA ASN A 12 -13.12 -4.59 0.08
C ASN A 12 -13.88 -5.48 -0.93
N ASP A 13 -13.58 -5.34 -2.23
CA ASP A 13 -14.19 -6.13 -3.30
C ASP A 13 -13.34 -7.38 -3.59
N LYS A 14 -13.96 -8.55 -3.45
CA LYS A 14 -13.31 -9.85 -3.62
C LYS A 14 -12.92 -10.14 -5.07
N GLU A 15 -13.70 -9.69 -6.04
CA GLU A 15 -13.40 -9.88 -7.46
C GLU A 15 -12.19 -9.05 -7.87
N LEU A 16 -12.15 -7.78 -7.44
CA LEU A 16 -10.98 -6.92 -7.63
C LEU A 16 -9.74 -7.50 -6.94
N TRP A 17 -9.88 -7.97 -5.70
CA TRP A 17 -8.77 -8.62 -4.99
C TRP A 17 -8.23 -9.82 -5.76
N SER A 18 -9.11 -10.71 -6.23
CA SER A 18 -8.74 -11.91 -6.98
C SER A 18 -8.01 -11.56 -8.28
N PHE A 19 -8.54 -10.56 -9.02
CA PHE A 19 -7.90 -10.04 -10.22
C PHE A 19 -6.49 -9.50 -9.92
N MET A 20 -6.34 -8.61 -8.94
CA MET A 20 -5.05 -8.02 -8.58
C MET A 20 -4.05 -9.05 -8.08
N TRP A 21 -4.50 -10.04 -7.31
CA TRP A 21 -3.67 -11.12 -6.79
C TRP A 21 -3.06 -11.96 -7.91
N SER A 22 -3.89 -12.28 -8.92
CA SER A 22 -3.47 -12.99 -10.13
C SER A 22 -2.57 -12.14 -11.01
N TYR A 23 -2.98 -10.89 -11.27
CA TYR A 23 -2.28 -9.98 -12.16
C TYR A 23 -0.86 -9.68 -11.69
N LYS A 24 -0.61 -9.52 -10.38
CA LYS A 24 0.76 -9.26 -9.87
C LYS A 24 1.73 -10.43 -10.04
N ASP A 25 1.23 -11.64 -10.27
CA ASP A 25 2.01 -12.89 -10.34
C ASP A 25 1.67 -13.71 -11.59
N HIS A 26 1.93 -13.13 -12.76
CA HIS A 26 1.87 -13.78 -14.08
C HIS A 26 0.49 -14.36 -14.45
N GLY A 27 -0.58 -13.94 -13.79
CA GLY A 27 -1.92 -14.45 -14.05
C GLY A 27 -2.24 -15.77 -13.34
N LYS A 28 -1.46 -16.12 -12.30
CA LYS A 28 -1.76 -17.29 -11.46
C LYS A 28 -3.06 -17.08 -10.68
N SER A 29 -3.97 -18.04 -10.80
CA SER A 29 -5.23 -18.02 -10.06
C SER A 29 -5.04 -18.47 -8.62
N TYR A 30 -5.57 -17.69 -7.67
CA TYR A 30 -5.56 -18.06 -6.25
C TYR A 30 -6.31 -19.37 -6.02
N ASP A 31 -7.48 -19.51 -6.66
CA ASP A 31 -8.32 -20.69 -6.54
C ASP A 31 -7.62 -21.94 -7.08
N ALA A 32 -7.00 -21.82 -8.26
CA ALA A 32 -6.21 -22.90 -8.83
C ALA A 32 -5.04 -23.31 -7.92
N ILE A 33 -4.45 -22.40 -7.14
CA ILE A 33 -3.33 -22.72 -6.25
C ILE A 33 -3.77 -23.36 -4.93
N TYR A 34 -4.80 -22.82 -4.29
CA TYR A 34 -5.13 -23.14 -2.90
C TYR A 34 -6.40 -23.97 -2.72
N ASN A 35 -7.33 -23.95 -3.69
CA ASN A 35 -8.65 -24.57 -3.54
C ASN A 35 -8.89 -25.74 -4.50
N ARG A 36 -8.02 -25.92 -5.50
CA ARG A 36 -8.12 -27.02 -6.47
C ARG A 36 -7.10 -28.10 -6.16
N GLU A 37 -7.55 -29.36 -6.10
CA GLU A 37 -6.65 -30.51 -6.07
C GLU A 37 -6.01 -30.73 -7.44
N HIS A 38 -4.73 -31.09 -7.45
CA HIS A 38 -3.99 -31.38 -8.67
C HIS A 38 -3.42 -32.79 -8.60
N PRO A 39 -3.46 -33.54 -9.71
CA PRO A 39 -2.72 -34.79 -9.79
C PRO A 39 -1.22 -34.53 -9.59
N PRO A 40 -0.45 -35.54 -9.17
CA PRO A 40 1.01 -35.44 -9.14
C PRO A 40 1.58 -35.04 -10.50
N GLY A 41 2.54 -34.11 -10.49
CA GLY A 41 3.19 -33.61 -11.71
C GLY A 41 2.97 -32.11 -11.95
N PHE A 42 2.98 -31.73 -13.22
CA PHE A 42 2.84 -30.32 -13.62
C PHE A 42 1.44 -29.79 -13.30
N ARG A 43 1.37 -28.55 -12.79
CA ARG A 43 0.13 -27.86 -12.45
C ARG A 43 -0.10 -26.68 -13.38
N TRP A 44 -1.25 -26.66 -14.06
CA TRP A 44 -1.67 -25.48 -14.81
C TRP A 44 -2.36 -24.49 -13.86
N LEU A 45 -1.66 -23.41 -13.53
CA LEU A 45 -2.10 -22.44 -12.51
C LEU A 45 -2.51 -21.08 -13.09
N HIS A 46 -2.23 -20.84 -14.37
CA HIS A 46 -2.43 -19.54 -15.01
C HIS A 46 -3.77 -19.54 -15.76
N GLU A 47 -4.70 -18.71 -15.34
CA GLU A 47 -6.05 -18.61 -15.93
C GLU A 47 -6.26 -17.25 -16.63
N SER A 48 -5.30 -16.32 -16.49
CA SER A 48 -5.25 -15.04 -17.19
C SER A 48 -3.80 -14.67 -17.52
N PHE A 49 -3.59 -13.56 -18.22
CA PHE A 49 -2.26 -12.93 -18.28
C PHE A 49 -1.98 -12.13 -16.99
N GLY A 50 -0.72 -11.72 -16.80
CA GLY A 50 -0.32 -10.87 -15.69
C GLY A 50 1.10 -10.34 -15.83
N THR A 51 1.62 -9.78 -14.74
CA THR A 51 2.92 -9.12 -14.62
C THR A 51 3.79 -9.79 -13.54
N ASN A 52 4.99 -9.27 -13.33
CA ASN A 52 5.84 -9.64 -12.21
C ASN A 52 6.03 -8.45 -11.26
N TRP A 53 5.01 -8.18 -10.43
CA TRP A 53 5.03 -7.10 -9.44
C TRP A 53 5.06 -7.62 -8.00
N ARG A 54 5.57 -8.85 -7.82
CA ARG A 54 5.73 -9.44 -6.50
C ARG A 54 6.75 -8.63 -5.69
N MET A 55 6.38 -8.29 -4.46
CA MET A 55 7.31 -7.78 -3.45
C MET A 55 8.24 -8.92 -3.00
N THR A 56 9.51 -8.61 -2.75
CA THR A 56 10.44 -9.59 -2.17
C THR A 56 10.22 -9.74 -0.66
N GLU A 57 10.59 -10.88 -0.10
CA GLU A 57 10.46 -11.14 1.35
C GLU A 57 11.20 -10.11 2.20
N MET A 58 12.39 -9.67 1.78
CA MET A 58 13.15 -8.65 2.49
C MET A 58 12.40 -7.32 2.55
N GLN A 59 11.81 -6.89 1.43
CA GLN A 59 10.99 -5.68 1.37
C GLN A 59 9.73 -5.82 2.22
N ALA A 60 9.10 -7.01 2.22
CA ALA A 60 7.91 -7.30 3.02
C ALA A 60 8.19 -7.22 4.53
N VAL A 61 9.29 -7.81 5.00
CA VAL A 61 9.70 -7.75 6.42
C VAL A 61 9.95 -6.30 6.85
N ILE A 62 10.67 -5.51 6.05
CA ILE A 62 10.90 -4.09 6.33
C ILE A 62 9.56 -3.34 6.38
N GLY A 63 8.68 -3.57 5.40
CA GLY A 63 7.36 -2.95 5.34
C GLY A 63 6.51 -3.24 6.58
N ARG A 64 6.49 -4.50 7.05
CA ARG A 64 5.75 -4.88 8.27
C ARG A 64 6.24 -4.14 9.51
N ILE A 65 7.55 -4.01 9.69
CA ILE A 65 8.13 -3.26 10.81
C ILE A 65 7.78 -1.76 10.70
N GLN A 66 7.84 -1.19 9.49
CA GLN A 66 7.49 0.21 9.27
C GLN A 66 6.02 0.51 9.56
N ILE A 67 5.09 -0.36 9.15
CA ILE A 67 3.66 -0.20 9.41
C ILE A 67 3.37 -0.05 10.91
N GLN A 68 4.08 -0.79 11.77
CA GLN A 68 3.93 -0.68 13.23
C GLN A 68 4.35 0.69 13.78
N ARG A 69 5.20 1.44 13.06
CA ARG A 69 5.71 2.75 13.45
C ARG A 69 4.97 3.90 12.77
N MET A 70 4.08 3.60 11.81
CA MET A 70 3.45 4.62 10.99
C MET A 70 2.61 5.61 11.78
N ALA A 71 1.86 5.15 12.79
CA ALA A 71 1.04 6.03 13.63
C ALA A 71 1.89 7.08 14.36
N GLU A 72 2.97 6.65 15.02
CA GLU A 72 3.92 7.54 15.71
C GLU A 72 4.57 8.53 14.73
N TRP A 73 4.97 8.06 13.55
CA TRP A 73 5.59 8.91 12.54
C TRP A 73 4.61 9.93 11.96
N THR A 74 3.36 9.55 11.72
CA THR A 74 2.32 10.47 11.24
C THR A 74 2.03 11.54 12.28
N GLN A 75 1.86 11.18 13.55
CA GLN A 75 1.66 12.13 14.63
C GLN A 75 2.80 13.15 14.73
N LYS A 76 4.06 12.69 14.61
CA LYS A 76 5.23 13.59 14.62
C LYS A 76 5.23 14.56 13.44
N ARG A 77 4.86 14.10 12.24
CA ARG A 77 4.77 14.97 11.06
C ARG A 77 3.65 16.01 11.23
N GLN A 78 2.49 15.60 11.72
CA GLN A 78 1.37 16.49 12.01
C GLN A 78 1.69 17.55 13.07
N ALA A 79 2.34 17.16 14.16
CA ALA A 79 2.76 18.10 15.19
C ALA A 79 3.72 19.16 14.62
N ASN A 80 4.67 18.75 13.78
CA ASN A 80 5.61 19.67 13.14
C ASN A 80 4.91 20.58 12.11
N ALA A 81 4.00 20.04 11.30
CA ALA A 81 3.24 20.81 10.32
C ALA A 81 2.38 21.89 11.01
N ALA A 82 1.70 21.55 12.10
CA ALA A 82 0.90 22.50 12.87
C ALA A 82 1.73 23.68 13.41
N VAL A 83 2.98 23.44 13.83
CA VAL A 83 3.90 24.51 14.26
C VAL A 83 4.26 25.43 13.08
N ILE A 84 4.52 24.86 11.91
CA ILE A 84 4.84 25.62 10.70
C ILE A 84 3.62 26.43 10.24
N GLU A 85 2.44 25.83 10.20
CA GLU A 85 1.20 26.50 9.83
C GLU A 85 0.90 27.67 10.77
N ALA A 86 1.04 27.48 12.07
CA ALA A 86 0.85 28.54 13.05
C ALA A 86 1.85 29.70 12.85
N ALA A 87 3.11 29.39 12.52
CA ALA A 87 4.13 30.41 12.27
C ALA A 87 3.90 31.22 10.98
N MET A 88 3.15 30.66 10.03
CA MET A 88 2.90 31.29 8.72
C MET A 88 1.47 31.84 8.57
N ALA A 89 0.58 31.63 9.55
CA ALA A 89 -0.85 31.93 9.46
C ALA A 89 -1.17 33.38 9.05
N ASP A 90 -0.35 34.34 9.51
CA ASP A 90 -0.55 35.77 9.24
C ASP A 90 0.17 36.27 7.97
N LEU A 91 0.87 35.40 7.25
CA LEU A 91 1.60 35.78 6.04
C LEU A 91 0.66 35.78 4.83
N PRO A 92 0.33 36.94 4.23
CA PRO A 92 -0.64 37.03 3.13
C PRO A 92 -0.17 36.36 1.84
N ILE A 93 1.10 35.96 1.77
CA ILE A 93 1.72 35.28 0.62
C ILE A 93 1.68 33.75 0.74
N VAL A 94 1.26 33.21 1.88
CA VAL A 94 1.21 31.75 2.12
C VAL A 94 -0.23 31.30 2.13
N ARG A 95 -0.48 30.12 1.54
CA ARG A 95 -1.79 29.46 1.56
C ARG A 95 -1.67 28.14 2.31
N SER A 96 -2.52 27.96 3.30
CA SER A 96 -2.68 26.67 3.98
C SER A 96 -3.56 25.71 3.18
N VAL A 97 -3.36 24.41 3.41
CA VAL A 97 -4.21 23.37 2.85
C VAL A 97 -5.50 23.32 3.67
N ASP A 98 -6.65 23.28 2.99
CA ASP A 98 -7.94 23.03 3.64
C ASP A 98 -8.17 21.51 3.66
N ILE A 99 -8.27 20.95 4.86
CA ILE A 99 -8.36 19.50 5.09
C ILE A 99 -9.83 19.17 5.43
N PRO A 100 -10.56 18.42 4.57
CA PRO A 100 -11.92 18.01 4.87
C PRO A 100 -12.01 17.13 6.12
N GLU A 101 -13.09 17.25 6.89
CA GLU A 101 -13.29 16.53 8.17
C GLU A 101 -13.20 14.99 8.08
N TYR A 102 -13.43 14.41 6.90
CA TYR A 102 -13.43 12.97 6.68
C TYR A 102 -12.04 12.42 6.24
N ILE A 103 -11.02 13.28 6.15
CA ILE A 103 -9.66 12.90 5.77
C ILE A 103 -8.69 13.42 6.82
N GLU A 104 -7.66 12.63 7.09
CA GLU A 104 -6.50 13.06 7.86
C GLU A 104 -5.32 13.31 6.91
N HIS A 105 -4.72 14.49 6.98
CA HIS A 105 -3.53 14.78 6.18
C HIS A 105 -2.31 14.08 6.79
N ALA A 106 -1.57 13.34 5.97
CA ALA A 106 -0.42 12.56 6.43
C ALA A 106 0.83 13.41 6.70
N GLU A 107 0.80 14.69 6.31
CA GLU A 107 1.91 15.65 6.36
C GLU A 107 3.21 15.07 5.79
N TYR A 108 3.06 14.32 4.71
CA TYR A 108 4.14 13.59 4.08
C TYR A 108 4.71 14.43 2.92
N LYS A 109 5.84 15.09 3.19
CA LYS A 109 6.62 15.94 2.28
C LYS A 109 5.86 17.05 1.59
#